data_AF-A0A0E9MHI8-F1
#
_entry.id   AF-A0A0E9MHI8-F1
#
_cell.length_a   1.000
_cell.length_b   1.000
_cell.length_c   1.000
_cell.angle_alpha   90.00
_cell.angle_beta   90.00
_cell.angle_gamma   90.00
#
_symmetry.space_group_name_H-M   'P 1'
#
loop_
_entity.id
_entity.type
_entity.pdbx_description
1 polymer ?
#
loop_
_entity_poly.entity_id
_entity_poly.type
_entity_poly.pdbx_seq_one_letter_code
_entity_poly.pdbx_strand_id
1 'polypeptide(L)'
;MKTKLLIFISLFLGQAAHADIYMSVDENGRKTYTNFPKKGAKKLNLDPPSTIAAPKPRAPTATPPGFPRVDGETQKQRDGTRRDILEQELATERNLLDEAKKALAEGEATRLGGERNYQKYLDRIQSLKDNISLHEKNVEALNKELAGVR
;
A
#
# COMPACT_ATOMS: atom_id res chain seq x y z
N MET A 1 -27.48 38.87 24.95
CA MET A 1 -28.19 37.71 25.54
C MET A 1 -27.43 36.45 25.14
N LYS A 2 -27.07 35.62 26.12
CA LYS A 2 -26.12 34.52 26.01
C LYS A 2 -26.87 33.22 25.70
N THR A 3 -26.56 32.52 24.61
CA THR A 3 -27.22 31.25 24.28
C THR A 3 -26.21 30.17 23.87
N LYS A 4 -25.70 29.52 24.92
CA LYS A 4 -25.30 28.12 25.12
C LYS A 4 -24.87 27.28 23.90
N LEU A 5 -23.56 27.04 23.90
CA LEU A 5 -22.84 25.89 23.36
C LEU A 5 -23.38 24.56 23.92
N LEU A 6 -23.72 23.60 23.05
CA LEU A 6 -23.95 22.19 23.39
C LEU A 6 -23.20 21.31 22.38
N ILE A 7 -21.99 20.91 22.74
CA ILE A 7 -21.22 19.89 22.02
C ILE A 7 -21.62 18.53 22.60
N PHE A 8 -22.28 17.70 21.79
CA PHE A 8 -22.49 16.28 22.08
C PHE A 8 -21.25 15.50 21.62
N ILE A 9 -20.42 15.07 22.57
CA ILE A 9 -19.32 14.13 22.31
C ILE A 9 -19.92 12.71 22.36
N SER A 10 -20.10 12.08 21.19
CA SER A 10 -20.43 10.66 21.09
C SER A 10 -19.15 9.83 21.23
N LEU A 11 -18.93 9.26 22.41
CA LEU A 11 -17.84 8.33 22.69
C LEU A 11 -18.21 6.94 22.13
N PHE A 12 -17.67 6.57 20.96
CA PHE A 12 -17.71 5.20 20.48
C PHE A 12 -16.77 4.34 21.34
N LEU A 13 -17.33 3.56 22.27
CA LEU A 13 -16.62 2.46 22.93
C LEU A 13 -16.30 1.38 21.88
N GLY A 14 -15.02 1.15 21.62
CA GLY A 14 -14.58 0.04 20.79
C GLY A 14 -15.03 -1.30 21.38
N GLN A 15 -15.75 -2.09 20.60
CA GLN A 15 -16.07 -3.46 21.01
C GLN A 15 -14.80 -4.30 20.96
N ALA A 16 -14.43 -4.89 22.08
CA ALA A 16 -13.39 -5.91 22.14
C ALA A 16 -13.90 -7.16 21.40
N ALA A 17 -13.27 -7.48 20.27
CA ALA A 17 -13.52 -8.73 19.58
C ALA A 17 -12.86 -9.88 20.37
N HIS A 18 -13.66 -10.73 21.00
CA HIS A 18 -13.19 -11.95 21.66
C HIS A 18 -13.23 -13.12 20.67
N ALA A 19 -12.06 -13.67 20.32
CA ALA A 19 -11.94 -14.86 19.48
C ALA A 19 -11.54 -16.07 20.33
N ASP A 20 -12.48 -16.99 20.55
CA ASP A 20 -12.23 -18.23 21.28
C ASP A 20 -11.58 -19.28 20.36
N ILE A 21 -10.46 -19.88 20.80
CA ILE A 21 -9.75 -20.94 20.05
C ILE A 21 -9.99 -22.28 20.76
N TYR A 22 -10.29 -23.31 19.98
CA TYR A 22 -10.52 -24.67 20.47
C TYR A 22 -9.48 -25.63 19.89
N MET A 23 -9.05 -26.60 20.68
CA MET A 23 -8.13 -27.66 20.25
C MET A 23 -8.79 -29.02 20.39
N SER A 24 -8.78 -29.82 19.33
CA SER A 24 -9.17 -31.24 19.37
C SER A 24 -7.97 -32.13 19.07
N VAL A 25 -7.93 -33.31 19.70
CA VAL A 25 -6.97 -34.37 19.39
C VAL A 25 -7.74 -35.50 18.74
N ASP A 26 -7.31 -35.95 17.55
CA ASP A 26 -7.92 -37.09 16.87
C ASP A 26 -7.38 -38.44 17.39
N GLU A 27 -7.95 -39.54 16.90
CA GLU A 27 -7.55 -40.91 17.28
C GLU A 27 -6.09 -41.23 16.94
N ASN A 28 -5.49 -40.49 16.00
CA ASN A 28 -4.10 -40.61 15.59
C ASN A 28 -3.16 -39.66 16.36
N GLY A 29 -3.67 -38.97 17.39
CA GLY A 29 -2.91 -38.04 18.22
C GLY A 29 -2.62 -36.68 17.57
N ARG A 30 -3.19 -36.37 16.41
CA ARG A 30 -2.99 -35.08 15.72
C ARG A 30 -3.83 -34.00 16.38
N LYS A 31 -3.18 -32.88 16.70
CA LYS A 31 -3.81 -31.69 17.28
C LYS A 31 -4.32 -30.78 16.15
N THR A 32 -5.60 -30.44 16.19
CA THR A 32 -6.22 -29.48 15.27
C THR A 32 -6.76 -28.30 16.07
N TYR A 33 -6.42 -27.08 15.64
CA TYR A 33 -6.93 -25.83 16.22
C TYR A 33 -8.03 -25.25 15.33
N THR A 34 -9.12 -24.79 15.92
CA THR A 34 -10.27 -24.23 15.21
C THR A 34 -10.87 -23.05 15.96
N ASN A 35 -11.47 -22.12 15.23
CA ASN A 35 -12.23 -20.97 15.72
C ASN A 35 -13.72 -21.29 15.94
N PHE A 36 -14.16 -22.52 15.68
CA PHE A 36 -15.56 -22.95 15.89
C PHE A 36 -15.65 -24.06 16.96
N PRO A 37 -16.68 -24.03 17.83
CA PRO A 37 -16.87 -25.08 18.82
C PRO A 37 -17.19 -26.41 18.12
N LYS A 38 -16.40 -27.44 18.43
CA LYS A 38 -16.58 -28.80 17.89
C LYS A 38 -16.71 -29.80 19.05
N LYS A 39 -17.56 -30.83 18.88
CA LYS A 39 -17.73 -31.90 19.87
C LYS A 39 -16.38 -32.58 20.15
N GLY A 40 -15.95 -32.58 21.42
CA GLY A 40 -14.66 -33.12 21.85
C GLY A 40 -13.48 -32.14 21.79
N ALA A 41 -13.68 -30.89 21.34
CA ALA A 41 -12.65 -29.86 21.36
C ALA A 41 -12.62 -29.14 22.72
N LYS A 42 -11.42 -28.96 23.27
CA LYS A 42 -11.21 -28.21 24.52
C LYS A 42 -10.94 -26.75 24.18
N LYS A 43 -11.69 -25.83 24.81
CA LYS A 43 -11.45 -24.38 24.70
C LYS A 43 -10.08 -24.06 25.29
N LEU A 44 -9.25 -23.34 24.55
CA LEU A 44 -7.93 -22.92 24.96
C LEU A 44 -7.99 -21.48 25.44
N ASN A 45 -7.65 -21.26 26.71
CA ASN A 45 -7.38 -19.93 27.22
C ASN A 45 -5.91 -19.63 26.92
N LEU A 46 -5.68 -18.83 25.90
CA LEU A 46 -4.34 -18.34 25.56
C LEU A 46 -4.09 -17.08 26.37
N ASP A 47 -2.94 -17.01 27.03
CA ASP A 47 -2.46 -15.76 27.59
C ASP A 47 -2.26 -14.75 26.46
N PRO A 48 -2.49 -13.44 26.70
CA PRO A 48 -2.21 -12.42 25.71
C PRO A 48 -0.75 -12.56 25.25
N PRO A 49 -0.48 -12.50 23.93
CA PRO A 49 0.88 -12.60 23.43
C PRO A 49 1.74 -11.52 24.10
N SER A 50 2.89 -11.93 24.66
CA SER A 50 3.85 -11.00 25.23
C SER A 50 4.29 -10.02 24.14
N THR A 51 3.86 -8.77 24.26
CA THR A 51 4.25 -7.69 23.36
C THR A 51 5.55 -7.10 23.86
N ILE A 52 6.67 -7.66 23.37
CA ILE A 52 7.99 -7.06 23.58
C ILE A 52 8.05 -5.83 22.67
N ALA A 53 8.32 -4.66 23.24
CA ALA A 53 8.53 -3.43 22.46
C ALA A 53 9.59 -3.68 21.38
N ALA A 54 9.35 -3.18 20.17
CA ALA A 54 10.33 -3.29 19.09
C ALA A 54 11.68 -2.73 19.55
N PRO A 55 12.80 -3.45 19.33
CA PRO A 55 14.11 -2.99 19.75
C PRO A 55 14.41 -1.62 19.12
N LYS A 56 14.98 -0.71 19.90
CA LYS A 56 15.45 0.59 19.38
C LYS A 56 16.36 0.36 18.16
N PRO A 57 16.27 1.18 17.11
CA PRO A 57 17.12 1.05 15.93
C PRO A 57 18.58 1.00 16.37
N ARG A 58 19.26 -0.08 15.99
CA ARG A 58 20.64 -0.34 16.36
C ARG A 58 21.54 0.65 15.63
N ALA A 59 22.52 1.22 16.33
CA ALA A 59 23.52 2.08 15.70
C ALA A 59 24.24 1.31 14.57
N PRO A 60 24.56 1.97 13.45
CA PRO A 60 25.22 1.32 12.34
C PRO A 60 26.57 0.75 12.79
N THR A 61 26.79 -0.54 12.54
CA THR A 61 28.06 -1.22 12.79
C THR A 61 29.12 -0.66 11.84
N ALA A 62 30.29 -0.30 12.39
CA ALA A 62 31.41 0.20 11.60
C ALA A 62 31.86 -0.86 10.57
N THR A 63 32.06 -0.44 9.32
CA THR A 63 32.58 -1.30 8.25
C THR A 63 33.99 -1.78 8.62
N PRO A 64 34.32 -3.08 8.41
CA PRO A 64 35.66 -3.60 8.71
C PRO A 64 36.78 -2.81 8.02
N PRO A 65 37.95 -2.65 8.66
CA PRO A 65 39.11 -2.07 8.01
C PRO A 65 39.52 -2.93 6.81
N GLY A 66 39.64 -2.32 5.63
CA GLY A 66 40.01 -3.00 4.37
C GLY A 66 38.84 -3.39 3.46
N PHE A 67 37.58 -3.09 3.83
CA PHE A 67 36.45 -3.31 2.91
C PHE A 67 36.54 -2.36 1.69
N PRO A 68 36.42 -2.85 0.45
CA PRO A 68 36.47 -2.01 -0.75
C PRO A 68 35.40 -0.92 -0.71
N ARG A 69 35.79 0.33 -0.93
CA ARG A 69 34.87 1.47 -1.04
C ARG A 69 34.91 1.99 -2.46
N VAL A 70 33.74 2.34 -2.98
CA VAL A 70 33.65 3.11 -4.21
C VAL A 70 34.15 4.52 -3.93
N ASP A 71 34.98 5.05 -4.82
CA ASP A 71 35.49 6.41 -4.70
C ASP A 71 34.36 7.45 -4.90
N GLY A 72 34.59 8.66 -4.40
CA GLY A 72 33.57 9.71 -4.40
C GLY A 72 33.21 10.23 -5.80
N GLU A 73 34.12 10.12 -6.77
CA GLU A 73 33.86 10.55 -8.15
C GLU A 73 32.94 9.55 -8.84
N THR A 74 33.23 8.25 -8.73
CA THR A 74 32.37 7.18 -9.23
C THR A 74 30.98 7.19 -8.57
N GLN A 75 30.88 7.52 -7.27
CA GLN A 75 29.57 7.70 -6.63
C GLN A 75 28.77 8.84 -7.29
N LYS A 76 29.36 10.03 -7.42
CA LYS A 76 28.71 11.19 -8.04
C LYS A 76 28.29 10.94 -9.49
N GLN A 77 29.13 10.26 -10.27
CA GLN A 77 28.78 9.91 -11.65
C GLN A 77 27.54 9.01 -11.71
N ARG A 78 27.45 8.03 -10.80
CA ARG A 78 26.28 7.13 -10.71
C ARG A 78 25.04 7.86 -10.22
N ASP A 79 25.17 8.73 -9.23
CA ASP A 79 24.06 9.54 -8.73
C ASP A 79 23.53 10.49 -9.82
N GLY A 80 24.42 11.11 -10.60
CA GLY A 80 24.07 11.89 -11.79
C GLY A 80 23.35 11.06 -12.84
N THR A 81 23.88 9.88 -13.19
CA THR A 81 23.24 8.97 -14.15
C THR A 81 21.86 8.53 -13.68
N ARG A 82 21.73 8.21 -12.39
CA ARG A 82 20.44 7.83 -11.78
C ARG A 82 19.43 8.97 -11.89
N ARG A 83 19.87 10.20 -11.60
CA ARG A 83 19.03 11.39 -11.74
C ARG A 83 18.55 11.55 -13.17
N ASP A 84 19.44 11.46 -14.14
CA ASP A 84 19.12 11.63 -15.56
C ASP A 84 18.10 10.58 -16.03
N ILE A 85 18.25 9.32 -15.61
CA ILE A 85 17.29 8.24 -15.90
C ILE A 85 15.92 8.57 -15.30
N LEU A 86 15.86 8.94 -14.02
CA LEU A 86 14.60 9.26 -13.37
C LEU A 86 13.92 10.50 -13.99
N GLU A 87 14.69 11.50 -14.43
CA GLU A 87 14.15 12.67 -15.13
C GLU A 87 13.56 12.30 -16.50
N GLN A 88 14.21 11.39 -17.24
CA GLN A 88 13.70 10.86 -18.51
C GLN A 88 12.44 10.02 -18.33
N GLU A 89 12.41 9.14 -17.33
CA GLU A 89 11.23 8.36 -16.97
C GLU A 89 10.07 9.26 -16.56
N LEU A 90 10.35 10.30 -15.75
CA LEU A 90 9.34 11.27 -15.33
C LEU A 90 8.76 12.06 -16.52
N ALA A 91 9.60 12.46 -17.48
CA ALA A 91 9.13 13.11 -18.69
C ALA A 91 8.23 12.18 -19.52
N THR A 92 8.60 10.90 -19.62
CA THR A 92 7.83 9.87 -20.32
C THR A 92 6.46 9.66 -19.64
N GLU A 93 6.44 9.47 -18.32
CA GLU A 93 5.20 9.27 -17.56
C GLU A 93 4.27 10.49 -17.62
N ARG A 94 4.80 11.71 -17.63
CA ARG A 94 3.99 12.92 -17.84
C ARG A 94 3.33 12.94 -19.22
N ASN A 95 4.06 12.56 -20.26
CA ASN A 95 3.49 12.47 -21.61
C ASN A 95 2.39 11.40 -21.68
N LEU A 96 2.62 10.21 -21.09
CA LEU A 96 1.63 9.13 -21.03
C LEU A 96 0.38 9.54 -20.23
N LEU A 97 0.55 10.30 -19.15
CA LEU A 97 -0.56 10.86 -18.38
C LEU A 97 -1.40 11.83 -19.21
N ASP A 98 -0.77 12.70 -20.00
CA ASP A 98 -1.47 13.62 -20.88
C ASP A 98 -2.20 12.87 -22.01
N GLU A 99 -1.60 11.83 -22.57
CA GLU A 99 -2.25 10.94 -23.53
C GLU A 99 -3.45 10.20 -22.92
N ALA A 100 -3.33 9.67 -21.70
CA ALA A 100 -4.42 9.02 -20.99
C ALA A 100 -5.60 9.98 -20.72
N LYS A 101 -5.30 11.24 -20.38
CA LYS A 101 -6.32 12.29 -20.21
C LYS A 101 -7.05 12.60 -21.52
N LYS A 102 -6.32 12.68 -22.64
CA LYS A 102 -6.93 12.85 -23.96
C LYS A 102 -7.81 11.66 -24.33
N ALA A 103 -7.33 10.45 -24.11
CA ALA A 103 -8.08 9.23 -24.38
C ALA A 103 -9.38 9.15 -23.56
N LEU A 104 -9.37 9.59 -22.29
CA LEU A 104 -10.60 9.73 -21.51
C LEU A 104 -11.55 10.75 -22.11
N ALA A 105 -11.07 11.95 -22.46
CA ALA A 105 -11.91 13.01 -23.02
C ALA A 105 -12.57 12.58 -24.36
N GLU A 106 -11.80 11.96 -25.26
CA GLU A 106 -12.31 11.38 -26.51
C GLU A 106 -13.28 10.23 -26.24
N GLY A 107 -12.95 9.41 -25.24
CA GLY A 107 -13.74 8.26 -24.85
C GLY A 107 -15.10 8.61 -24.26
N GLU A 108 -15.20 9.71 -23.53
CA GLU A 108 -16.44 10.27 -22.99
C GLU A 108 -17.26 11.00 -24.07
N ALA A 109 -16.59 11.65 -25.03
CA ALA A 109 -17.24 12.37 -26.13
C ALA A 109 -17.87 11.44 -27.17
N THR A 110 -17.27 10.27 -27.42
CA THR A 110 -17.71 9.34 -28.47
C THR A 110 -18.14 7.99 -27.88
N ARG A 111 -19.40 7.62 -28.12
CA ARG A 111 -19.88 6.27 -27.85
C ARG A 111 -19.58 5.35 -29.03
N LEU A 112 -18.92 4.23 -28.78
CA LEU A 112 -18.52 3.27 -29.81
C LEU A 112 -19.73 2.44 -30.25
N GLY A 113 -19.81 2.08 -31.53
CA GLY A 113 -20.93 1.31 -32.09
C GLY A 113 -21.15 -0.07 -31.44
N GLY A 114 -20.10 -0.67 -30.85
CA GLY A 114 -20.18 -1.93 -30.08
C GLY A 114 -20.77 -1.79 -28.67
N GLU A 115 -21.00 -0.56 -28.19
CA GLU A 115 -21.48 -0.24 -26.85
C GLU A 115 -23.00 -0.08 -26.81
N ARG A 116 -23.75 -0.96 -27.49
CA ARG A 116 -25.22 -0.98 -27.36
C ARG A 116 -25.66 -1.16 -25.89
N ASN A 117 -24.89 -1.91 -25.10
CA ASN A 117 -25.05 -2.02 -23.65
C ASN A 117 -24.33 -0.86 -22.94
N TYR A 118 -25.06 -0.09 -22.14
CA TYR A 118 -24.53 1.02 -21.34
C TYR A 118 -23.44 0.58 -20.35
N GLN A 119 -23.50 -0.64 -19.83
CA GLN A 119 -22.47 -1.16 -18.92
C GLN A 119 -21.09 -1.22 -19.58
N LYS A 120 -21.00 -1.62 -20.86
CA LYS A 120 -19.72 -1.67 -21.57
C LYS A 120 -19.06 -0.30 -21.70
N TYR A 121 -19.87 0.74 -21.89
CA TYR A 121 -19.40 2.12 -21.89
C TYR A 121 -18.85 2.51 -20.52
N LEU A 122 -19.59 2.23 -19.45
CA LEU A 122 -19.13 2.49 -18.07
C LEU A 122 -17.81 1.78 -17.77
N ASP A 123 -17.69 0.51 -18.13
CA ASP A 123 -16.49 -0.28 -17.90
C ASP A 123 -15.28 0.31 -18.65
N ARG A 124 -15.48 0.76 -19.90
CA ARG A 124 -14.41 1.43 -20.68
C ARG A 124 -14.01 2.76 -20.05
N ILE A 125 -14.97 3.60 -19.69
CA ILE A 125 -14.68 4.89 -19.04
C ILE A 125 -13.95 4.68 -17.72
N GLN A 126 -14.35 3.67 -16.94
CA GLN A 126 -13.66 3.32 -15.70
C GLN A 126 -12.22 2.90 -15.97
N SER A 127 -11.99 2.04 -16.96
CA SER A 127 -10.63 1.63 -17.35
C SER A 127 -9.76 2.81 -17.77
N LEU A 128 -10.31 3.80 -18.49
CA LEU A 128 -9.58 5.02 -18.86
C LEU A 128 -9.22 5.88 -17.64
N LYS A 129 -10.13 6.00 -16.67
CA LYS A 129 -9.89 6.69 -15.39
C LYS A 129 -8.83 5.98 -14.54
N ASP A 130 -8.89 4.65 -14.49
CA ASP A 130 -7.89 3.84 -13.78
C ASP A 130 -6.49 4.03 -14.40
N ASN A 131 -6.41 4.14 -15.73
CA ASN A 131 -5.16 4.41 -16.43
C ASN A 131 -4.57 5.78 -16.08
N ILE A 132 -5.40 6.83 -15.99
CA ILE A 132 -4.96 8.15 -15.50
C ILE A 132 -4.43 8.04 -14.07
N SER A 133 -5.18 7.37 -13.19
CA SER A 133 -4.76 7.21 -11.78
C SER A 133 -3.44 6.44 -11.65
N LEU A 134 -3.18 5.47 -12.52
CA LEU A 134 -1.91 4.76 -12.58
C LEU A 134 -0.76 5.71 -12.89
N HIS A 135 -0.85 6.46 -13.99
CA HIS A 135 0.22 7.39 -14.39
C HIS A 135 0.41 8.53 -13.37
N GLU A 136 -0.66 9.02 -12.73
CA GLU A 136 -0.56 10.02 -11.66
C GLU A 136 0.28 9.51 -10.49
N LYS A 137 0.05 8.26 -10.06
CA LYS A 137 0.82 7.62 -9.00
C LYS A 137 2.27 7.38 -9.40
N ASN A 138 2.53 6.99 -10.66
CA ASN A 138 3.89 6.81 -11.17
C ASN A 138 4.66 8.15 -11.16
N VAL A 139 4.04 9.22 -11.64
CA VAL A 139 4.60 10.57 -11.60
C VAL A 139 4.90 10.99 -10.15
N GLU A 140 3.99 10.74 -9.21
CA GLU A 140 4.22 11.04 -7.80
C GLU A 140 5.39 10.23 -7.22
N ALA A 141 5.48 8.94 -7.52
CA ALA A 141 6.56 8.06 -7.08
C ALA A 141 7.92 8.54 -7.61
N LEU A 142 8.02 8.83 -8.91
CA LEU A 142 9.25 9.32 -9.53
C LEU A 142 9.71 10.67 -8.95
N ASN A 143 8.77 11.58 -8.68
CA ASN A 143 9.12 12.85 -8.01
C ASN A 143 9.67 12.63 -6.60
N LYS A 144 9.13 11.67 -5.84
CA LYS A 144 9.66 11.31 -4.51
C LYS A 144 11.04 10.69 -4.60
N GLU A 145 11.27 9.82 -5.59
CA GLU A 145 12.60 9.24 -5.82
C GLU A 145 13.63 10.29 -6.20
N LEU A 146 13.30 11.21 -7.11
CA LEU A 146 14.15 12.34 -7.48
C LEU A 146 14.50 13.24 -6.30
N ALA A 147 13.55 13.50 -5.39
CA ALA A 147 13.81 14.25 -4.17
C ALA A 147 14.80 13.53 -3.23
N GLY A 148 14.94 12.20 -3.36
CA GLY A 148 15.85 11.37 -2.60
C GLY A 148 17.24 11.18 -3.22
N VAL A 149 17.44 11.56 -4.49
CA VAL A 149 18.75 11.49 -5.15
C VAL A 149 19.65 12.61 -4.61
N ARG A 150 20.89 12.27 -4.24
CA ARG A 150 21.88 13.17 -3.63
C ARG A 150 23.17 13.17 -4.41
#